data_AF-A0A0C9UT45-F1
#
_entry.id   AF-A0A0C9UT45-F1
#
_cell.length_a   1.000
_cell.length_b   1.000
_cell.length_c   1.000
_cell.angle_alpha   90.00
_cell.angle_beta   90.00
_cell.angle_gamma   90.00
#
_symmetry.space_group_name_H-M   'P 1'
#
loop_
_entity.id
_entity.type
_entity.pdbx_description
1 polymer ?
#
loop_
_entity_poly.entity_id
_entity_poly.type
_entity_poly.pdbx_seq_one_letter_code
_entity_poly.pdbx_strand_id
1 'polypeptide(L)'
;MEPATSTNQLFDSQVLLEICKDISRTMKPSWLPSVPHNFGSKSHGKLKADEWRILISIYLPITLGRLWGKGGRSHEECGAYFQNTMMLVSAVLLAVAKQISKSHAKAYTYYMSQYLKGLKVLFPSLRMRDNHHVALHIEEFLIQLGPVHSWWMFPFERLIGRLQKISTNWIIGEFTLYPHLPLVLKTT
;
A
#
# COMPACT_ATOMS: atom_id res chain seq x y z
N MET A 1 -18.76 -32.86 20.44
CA MET A 1 -18.48 -31.63 21.19
C MET A 1 -17.12 -31.14 20.71
N GLU A 2 -17.09 -30.36 19.63
CA GLU A 2 -15.87 -29.67 19.20
C GLU A 2 -15.67 -28.42 20.05
N PRO A 3 -14.47 -28.14 20.58
CA PRO A 3 -14.21 -26.87 21.20
C PRO A 3 -14.09 -25.81 20.10
N ALA A 4 -15.01 -24.84 20.13
CA ALA A 4 -14.92 -23.63 19.34
C ALA A 4 -13.56 -22.97 19.62
N THR A 5 -12.66 -23.04 18.65
CA THR A 5 -11.37 -22.35 18.71
C THR A 5 -11.68 -20.86 18.66
N SER A 6 -11.60 -20.20 19.80
CA SER A 6 -11.66 -18.75 19.90
C SER A 6 -10.64 -18.20 18.91
N THR A 7 -11.12 -17.58 17.84
CA THR A 7 -10.31 -16.92 16.83
C THR A 7 -9.71 -15.70 17.53
N ASN A 8 -8.56 -15.88 18.20
CA ASN A 8 -7.74 -14.75 18.60
C ASN A 8 -7.44 -13.98 17.31
N GLN A 9 -8.12 -12.85 17.13
CA GLN A 9 -7.88 -11.96 16.00
C GLN A 9 -6.44 -11.45 16.12
N LEU A 10 -5.52 -12.06 15.38
CA LEU A 10 -4.12 -11.67 15.30
C LEU A 10 -3.95 -10.14 15.07
N PHE A 11 -4.82 -9.58 14.24
CA PHE A 11 -4.98 -8.15 14.02
C PHE A 11 -6.26 -7.69 14.70
N ASP A 12 -6.18 -7.42 16.00
CA ASP A 12 -7.29 -6.89 16.78
C ASP A 12 -7.29 -5.34 16.80
N SER A 13 -8.27 -4.79 17.51
CA SER A 13 -8.39 -3.34 17.69
C SER A 13 -7.19 -2.73 18.44
N GLN A 14 -6.51 -3.51 19.28
CA GLN A 14 -5.37 -3.03 20.07
C GLN A 14 -4.14 -2.83 19.18
N VAL A 15 -3.84 -3.79 18.28
CA VAL A 15 -2.76 -3.65 17.29
C VAL A 15 -3.01 -2.45 16.39
N LEU A 16 -4.26 -2.27 15.93
CA LEU A 16 -4.62 -1.11 15.10
C LEU A 16 -4.40 0.22 15.84
N LEU A 17 -4.75 0.30 17.12
CA LEU A 17 -4.49 1.48 17.95
C LEU A 17 -3.00 1.76 18.10
N GLU A 18 -2.17 0.72 18.28
CA GLU A 18 -0.73 0.87 18.34
C GLU A 18 -0.15 1.38 17.01
N ILE A 19 -0.66 0.90 15.87
CA ILE A 19 -0.28 1.42 14.54
C ILE A 19 -0.62 2.91 14.43
N CYS A 20 -1.83 3.32 14.84
CA CYS A 20 -2.24 4.73 14.79
C CYS A 20 -1.36 5.61 15.68
N LYS A 21 -1.03 5.14 16.89
CA LYS A 21 -0.09 5.84 17.80
C LYS A 21 1.28 5.97 17.17
N ASP A 22 1.82 4.90 16.59
CA ASP A 22 3.15 4.93 15.99
C ASP A 22 3.18 5.83 14.74
N ILE A 23 2.11 5.86 13.92
CA ILE A 23 1.95 6.84 12.84
C ILE A 23 2.01 8.27 13.37
N SER A 24 1.30 8.57 14.47
CA SER A 24 1.27 9.92 15.06
C SER A 24 2.61 10.37 15.67
N ARG A 25 3.42 9.42 16.14
CA ARG A 25 4.72 9.67 16.79
C ARG A 25 5.90 9.68 15.83
N THR A 26 5.72 9.10 14.63
CA THR A 26 6.80 8.99 13.65
C THR A 26 7.03 10.34 12.97
N MET A 27 8.22 10.90 13.17
CA MET A 27 8.67 12.05 12.39
C MET A 27 8.96 11.60 10.96
N LYS A 28 8.28 12.21 9.97
CA LYS A 28 8.48 11.90 8.56
C LYS A 28 9.05 13.10 7.79
N PRO A 29 9.82 12.86 6.71
CA PRO A 29 10.18 13.92 5.78
C PRO A 29 8.94 14.57 5.14
N SER A 30 9.05 15.84 4.77
CA SER A 30 7.95 16.61 4.16
C SER A 30 7.48 16.04 2.82
N TRP A 31 8.38 15.44 2.05
CA TRP A 31 8.08 14.83 0.76
C TRP A 31 7.31 13.50 0.85
N LEU A 32 7.26 12.85 2.03
CA LEU A 32 6.54 11.60 2.20
C LEU A 32 5.04 11.90 2.40
N PRO A 33 4.14 11.35 1.56
CA PRO A 33 2.71 11.51 1.74
C PRO A 33 2.27 10.99 3.12
N SER A 34 1.26 11.63 3.73
CA SER A 34 0.76 11.18 5.03
C SER A 34 -0.20 10.02 4.84
N VAL A 35 -0.06 8.99 5.69
CA VAL A 35 -1.13 8.01 5.89
C VAL A 35 -2.15 8.62 6.86
N PRO A 36 -3.45 8.35 6.69
CA PRO A 36 -4.48 8.79 7.61
C PRO A 36 -4.23 8.40 9.06
N HIS A 37 -4.29 9.38 9.98
CA HIS A 37 -4.12 9.13 11.42
C HIS A 37 -5.23 8.26 12.03
N ASN A 38 -6.42 8.22 11.39
CA ASN A 38 -7.58 7.42 11.80
C ASN A 38 -7.83 6.22 10.87
N PHE A 39 -6.78 5.67 10.28
CA PHE A 39 -6.88 4.47 9.44
C PHE A 39 -7.57 3.31 10.20
N GLY A 40 -8.51 2.64 9.52
CA GLY A 40 -9.34 1.57 10.09
C GLY A 40 -10.61 2.03 10.79
N SER A 41 -10.84 3.35 10.92
CA SER A 41 -12.15 3.88 11.33
C SER A 41 -13.16 3.87 10.19
N LYS A 42 -14.45 3.65 10.50
CA LYS A 42 -15.54 3.65 9.50
C LYS A 42 -15.66 4.97 8.71
N SER A 43 -15.14 6.08 9.24
CA SER A 43 -15.26 7.42 8.66
C SER A 43 -14.22 7.74 7.57
N HIS A 44 -13.10 7.03 7.51
CA HIS A 44 -11.98 7.44 6.64
C HIS A 44 -12.07 6.88 5.19
N GLY A 45 -12.99 5.95 4.92
CA GLY A 45 -13.08 5.31 3.60
C GLY A 45 -11.90 4.37 3.33
N LYS A 46 -11.67 4.06 2.04
CA LYS A 46 -10.64 3.09 1.61
C LYS A 46 -9.29 3.79 1.41
N LEU A 47 -8.22 3.16 1.87
CA LEU A 47 -6.86 3.60 1.54
C LEU A 47 -6.60 3.51 0.03
N LYS A 48 -5.89 4.51 -0.49
CA LYS A 48 -5.33 4.53 -1.83
C LYS A 48 -4.08 3.66 -1.88
N ALA A 49 -3.70 3.24 -3.09
CA ALA A 49 -2.58 2.33 -3.28
C ALA A 49 -1.23 2.88 -2.77
N ASP A 50 -0.97 4.19 -2.92
CA ASP A 50 0.26 4.79 -2.37
C ASP A 50 0.24 4.86 -0.83
N GLU A 51 -0.93 5.05 -0.23
CA GLU A 51 -1.09 5.01 1.24
C GLU A 51 -0.86 3.59 1.77
N TRP A 52 -1.36 2.56 1.06
CA TRP A 52 -1.04 1.17 1.36
C TRP A 52 0.46 0.89 1.29
N ARG A 53 1.13 1.39 0.26
CA ARG A 53 2.58 1.24 0.10
C ARG A 53 3.33 1.84 1.29
N ILE A 54 2.99 3.06 1.70
CA ILE A 54 3.63 3.74 2.83
C ILE A 54 3.34 3.01 4.15
N LEU A 55 2.08 2.61 4.36
CA LEU A 55 1.66 1.84 5.54
C LEU A 55 2.48 0.56 5.67
N ILE A 56 2.55 -0.23 4.60
CA ILE A 56 3.26 -1.51 4.58
C ILE A 56 4.76 -1.31 4.71
N SER A 57 5.38 -0.39 3.96
CA SER A 57 6.84 -0.28 3.92
C SER A 57 7.47 0.45 5.10
N ILE A 58 6.71 1.27 5.84
CA ILE A 58 7.25 2.12 6.91
C ILE A 58 6.61 1.80 8.24
N TYR A 59 5.29 2.00 8.35
CA TYR A 59 4.63 2.00 9.66
C TYR A 59 4.40 0.59 10.23
N LEU A 60 4.09 -0.40 9.38
CA LEU A 60 3.95 -1.79 9.82
C LEU A 60 5.27 -2.37 10.36
N PRO A 61 6.43 -2.24 9.69
CA PRO A 61 7.72 -2.67 10.23
C PRO A 61 8.04 -2.07 11.59
N ILE A 62 7.79 -0.76 11.77
CA ILE A 62 8.04 -0.07 13.04
C ILE A 62 7.16 -0.65 14.15
N THR A 63 5.85 -0.70 13.91
CA THR A 63 4.88 -1.11 14.93
C THR A 63 5.02 -2.60 15.26
N LEU A 64 4.99 -3.45 14.24
CA LEU A 64 5.06 -4.90 14.40
C LEU A 64 6.46 -5.34 14.85
N GLY A 65 7.52 -4.64 14.45
CA GLY A 65 8.87 -4.90 14.95
C GLY A 65 8.95 -4.68 16.47
N ARG A 66 8.35 -3.60 16.98
CA ARG A 66 8.27 -3.31 18.41
C ARG A 66 7.40 -4.32 19.18
N LEU A 67 6.29 -4.76 18.60
CA LEU A 67 5.34 -5.65 19.28
C LEU A 67 5.70 -7.14 19.16
N TRP A 68 6.11 -7.58 17.97
CA TRP A 68 6.23 -8.98 17.57
C TRP A 68 7.67 -9.38 17.16
N GLY A 69 8.57 -8.40 16.99
CA GLY A 69 10.00 -8.65 16.78
C GLY A 69 10.68 -9.26 18.00
N LYS A 70 11.95 -9.63 17.86
CA LYS A 70 12.73 -10.25 18.95
C LYS A 70 12.78 -9.33 20.17
N GLY A 71 12.34 -9.82 21.33
CA GLY A 71 12.22 -9.04 22.56
C GLY A 71 10.92 -8.21 22.67
N GLY A 72 10.03 -8.30 21.68
CA GLY A 72 8.68 -7.73 21.73
C GLY A 72 7.74 -8.55 22.61
N ARG A 73 6.68 -7.89 23.09
CA ARG A 73 5.72 -8.46 24.05
C ARG A 73 5.00 -9.73 23.57
N SER A 74 4.83 -9.88 22.26
CA SER A 74 4.13 -11.02 21.66
C SER A 74 5.01 -11.77 20.65
N HIS A 75 6.34 -11.77 20.85
CA HIS A 75 7.27 -12.39 19.92
C HIS A 75 7.01 -13.89 19.70
N GLU A 76 6.77 -14.64 20.78
CA GLU A 76 6.60 -16.10 20.71
C GLU A 76 5.37 -16.49 19.88
N GLU A 77 4.27 -15.75 20.02
CA GLU A 77 3.02 -16.00 19.31
C GLU A 77 3.00 -15.39 17.90
N CYS A 78 3.52 -14.17 17.77
CA CYS A 78 3.33 -13.34 16.57
C CYS A 78 4.60 -13.21 15.69
N GLY A 79 5.74 -13.74 16.13
CA GLY A 79 7.04 -13.56 15.46
C GLY A 79 7.06 -14.09 14.02
N ALA A 80 6.38 -15.20 13.76
CA ALA A 80 6.28 -15.76 12.41
C ALA A 80 5.48 -14.85 11.46
N TYR A 81 4.44 -14.18 11.96
CA TYR A 81 3.65 -13.21 11.17
C TYR A 81 4.46 -11.95 10.89
N PHE A 82 5.23 -11.47 11.85
CA PHE A 82 6.15 -10.35 11.64
C PHE A 82 7.22 -10.71 10.60
N GLN A 83 7.84 -11.89 10.71
CA GLN A 83 8.82 -12.35 9.74
C GLN A 83 8.23 -12.44 8.33
N ASN A 84 7.02 -13.00 8.19
CA ASN A 84 6.33 -13.05 6.91
C ASN A 84 6.00 -11.64 6.37
N THR A 85 5.62 -10.71 7.25
CA THR A 85 5.41 -9.30 6.89
C THR A 85 6.71 -8.66 6.38
N MET A 86 7.85 -8.95 7.01
CA MET A 86 9.15 -8.43 6.57
C MET A 86 9.58 -8.99 5.20
N MET A 87 9.16 -10.20 4.84
CA MET A 87 9.36 -10.74 3.48
C MET A 87 8.58 -9.89 2.45
N LEU A 88 7.31 -9.58 2.73
CA LEU A 88 6.51 -8.70 1.88
C LEU A 88 7.14 -7.30 1.77
N VAL A 89 7.55 -6.72 2.89
CA VAL A 89 8.16 -5.38 2.94
C VAL A 89 9.43 -5.33 2.10
N SER A 90 10.28 -6.34 2.22
CA SER A 90 11.52 -6.45 1.43
C SER A 90 11.22 -6.53 -0.06
N ALA A 91 10.23 -7.33 -0.48
CA ALA A 91 9.79 -7.39 -1.87
C ALA A 91 9.27 -6.03 -2.35
N VAL A 92 8.37 -5.40 -1.61
CA VAL A 92 7.81 -4.09 -2.00
C VAL A 92 8.90 -3.03 -2.15
N LEU A 93 9.85 -2.95 -1.21
CA LEU A 93 10.95 -1.98 -1.26
C LEU A 93 11.85 -2.19 -2.48
N LEU A 94 12.13 -3.43 -2.87
CA LEU A 94 12.89 -3.75 -4.08
C LEU A 94 12.11 -3.38 -5.35
N ALA A 95 10.81 -3.64 -5.39
CA ALA A 95 9.98 -3.32 -6.54
C ALA A 95 9.89 -1.80 -6.80
N VAL A 96 9.82 -1.00 -5.74
CA VAL A 96 9.69 0.47 -5.83
C VAL A 96 11.03 1.20 -5.79
N ALA A 97 12.14 0.47 -5.80
CA ALA A 97 13.47 1.06 -5.85
C ALA A 97 13.64 1.95 -7.10
N LYS A 98 14.39 3.06 -6.94
CA LYS A 98 14.62 4.00 -8.05
C LYS A 98 15.52 3.43 -9.14
N GLN A 99 16.38 2.48 -8.78
CA GLN A 99 17.30 1.81 -9.68
C GLN A 99 17.13 0.31 -9.51
N ILE A 100 17.12 -0.40 -10.63
CA ILE A 100 16.90 -1.85 -10.67
C ILE A 100 18.08 -2.51 -11.36
N SER A 101 18.52 -3.62 -10.80
CA SER A 101 19.48 -4.53 -11.41
C SER A 101 18.85 -5.92 -11.48
N LYS A 102 19.47 -6.83 -12.23
CA LYS A 102 19.05 -8.24 -12.26
C LYS A 102 19.08 -8.90 -10.87
N SER A 103 20.01 -8.49 -10.00
CA SER A 103 20.07 -8.99 -8.62
C SER A 103 18.90 -8.47 -7.77
N HIS A 104 18.50 -7.20 -7.94
CA HIS A 104 17.30 -6.67 -7.28
C HIS A 104 16.04 -7.41 -7.71
N ALA A 105 15.88 -7.67 -9.02
CA ALA A 105 14.71 -8.37 -9.55
C ALA A 105 14.63 -9.82 -9.03
N LYS A 106 15.74 -10.55 -9.01
CA LYS A 106 15.80 -11.90 -8.41
C LYS A 106 15.50 -11.88 -6.91
N ALA A 107 16.06 -10.92 -6.19
CA ALA A 107 15.79 -10.76 -4.76
C ALA A 107 14.31 -10.47 -4.49
N TYR A 108 13.67 -9.66 -5.34
CA TYR A 108 12.23 -9.41 -5.28
C TYR A 108 11.45 -10.74 -5.33
N THR A 109 11.68 -11.57 -6.36
CA THR A 109 10.96 -12.83 -6.54
C THR A 109 11.22 -13.79 -5.40
N TYR A 110 12.46 -13.83 -4.90
CA TYR A 110 12.80 -14.61 -3.71
C TYR A 110 11.93 -14.19 -2.52
N TYR A 111 11.93 -12.91 -2.15
CA TYR A 111 11.16 -12.43 -1.00
C TYR A 111 9.64 -12.58 -1.19
N MET A 112 9.13 -12.31 -2.39
CA MET A 112 7.71 -12.50 -2.69
C MET A 112 7.31 -13.98 -2.59
N SER A 113 8.15 -14.89 -3.07
CA SER A 113 7.93 -16.33 -2.95
C SER A 113 7.94 -16.80 -1.49
N GLN A 114 8.88 -16.30 -0.67
CA GLN A 114 8.91 -16.61 0.76
C GLN A 114 7.66 -16.08 1.48
N TYR A 115 7.23 -14.86 1.16
CA TYR A 115 6.00 -14.28 1.68
C TYR A 115 4.77 -15.13 1.34
N LEU A 116 4.61 -15.57 0.09
CA LEU A 116 3.45 -16.37 -0.31
C LEU A 116 3.47 -17.78 0.31
N LYS A 117 4.65 -18.39 0.44
CA LYS A 117 4.82 -19.66 1.17
C LYS A 117 4.44 -19.50 2.64
N GLY A 118 4.98 -18.48 3.31
CA GLY A 118 4.66 -18.19 4.71
C GLY A 118 3.19 -17.85 4.90
N LEU A 119 2.57 -17.13 3.97
CA LEU A 119 1.14 -16.82 3.99
C LEU A 119 0.29 -18.10 3.97
N LYS A 120 0.68 -19.11 3.17
CA LYS A 120 -0.04 -20.39 3.10
C LYS A 120 0.15 -21.24 4.37
N VAL A 121 1.32 -21.16 4.99
CA VAL A 121 1.61 -21.85 6.27
C VAL A 121 0.84 -21.21 7.42
N LEU A 122 0.87 -19.88 7.52
CA LEU A 122 0.23 -19.11 8.59
C LEU A 122 -1.30 -19.11 8.46
N PHE A 123 -1.82 -19.16 7.23
CA PHE A 123 -3.25 -19.19 6.95
C PHE A 123 -3.60 -20.34 6.00
N PRO A 124 -3.66 -21.60 6.49
CA PRO A 124 -3.89 -22.77 5.64
C PRO A 124 -5.18 -22.71 4.82
N SER A 125 -6.24 -22.12 5.39
CA SER A 125 -7.54 -21.93 4.75
C SER A 125 -7.57 -20.80 3.72
N LEU A 126 -6.52 -19.97 3.62
CA LEU A 126 -6.47 -18.88 2.65
C LEU A 126 -6.45 -19.44 1.23
N ARG A 127 -7.39 -18.96 0.41
CA ARG A 127 -7.41 -19.16 -1.03
C ARG A 127 -6.55 -18.12 -1.71
N MET A 128 -5.53 -18.57 -2.44
CA MET A 128 -4.70 -17.68 -3.26
C MET A 128 -5.54 -17.06 -4.39
N ARG A 129 -5.31 -15.78 -4.67
CA ARG A 129 -5.93 -15.03 -5.75
C ARG A 129 -4.94 -14.81 -6.88
N ASP A 130 -5.43 -14.46 -8.06
CA ASP A 130 -4.61 -14.20 -9.24
C ASP A 130 -3.55 -13.13 -8.98
N ASN A 131 -3.85 -12.11 -8.17
CA ASN A 131 -2.88 -11.09 -7.79
C ASN A 131 -1.64 -11.67 -7.09
N HIS A 132 -1.75 -12.77 -6.34
CA HIS A 132 -0.59 -13.43 -5.75
C HIS A 132 0.28 -14.10 -6.82
N HIS A 133 -0.33 -14.67 -7.86
CA HIS A 133 0.38 -15.24 -8.99
C HIS A 133 1.05 -14.15 -9.83
N VAL A 134 0.31 -13.10 -10.20
CA VAL A 134 0.84 -11.98 -10.98
C VAL A 134 1.99 -11.27 -10.24
N ALA A 135 1.94 -11.20 -8.91
CA ALA A 135 3.03 -10.62 -8.13
C ALA A 135 4.37 -11.38 -8.28
N LEU A 136 4.35 -12.67 -8.66
CA LEU A 136 5.58 -13.43 -8.93
C LEU A 136 6.23 -13.05 -10.26
N HIS A 137 5.48 -12.46 -11.19
CA HIS A 137 5.98 -12.05 -12.51
C HIS A 137 6.55 -10.62 -12.56
N ILE A 138 6.67 -9.97 -11.40
CA ILE A 138 7.19 -8.61 -11.33
C ILE A 138 8.70 -8.58 -11.64
N GLU A 139 9.45 -9.67 -11.44
CA GLU A 139 10.86 -9.73 -11.86
C GLU A 139 11.03 -9.52 -13.36
N GLU A 140 10.20 -10.15 -14.18
CA GLU A 140 10.22 -10.03 -15.64
C GLU A 140 9.96 -8.58 -16.05
N PHE A 141 8.97 -7.93 -15.43
CA PHE A 141 8.67 -6.51 -15.67
C PHE A 141 9.80 -5.59 -15.18
N LEU A 142 10.41 -5.88 -14.04
CA LEU A 142 11.56 -5.13 -13.52
C LEU A 142 12.77 -5.22 -14.46
N ILE A 143 13.00 -6.37 -15.09
CA ILE A 143 14.09 -6.57 -16.05
C ILE A 143 13.79 -5.88 -17.38
N GLN A 144 12.55 -5.96 -17.87
CA GLN A 144 12.19 -5.48 -19.22
C GLN A 144 11.83 -3.99 -19.26
N LEU A 145 11.10 -3.51 -18.26
CA LEU A 145 10.52 -2.15 -18.22
C LEU A 145 11.24 -1.26 -17.19
N GLY A 146 12.15 -1.83 -16.41
CA GLY A 146 12.82 -1.14 -15.33
C GLY A 146 11.93 -0.96 -14.09
N PRO A 147 12.25 0.03 -13.24
CA PRO A 147 11.52 0.29 -12.00
C PRO A 147 9.99 0.43 -12.15
N VAL A 148 9.23 -0.03 -11.15
CA VAL A 148 7.74 0.03 -11.16
C VAL A 148 7.19 1.41 -11.44
N HIS A 149 7.86 2.47 -10.98
CA HIS A 149 7.41 3.84 -11.18
C HIS A 149 7.37 4.27 -12.67
N SER A 150 8.05 3.54 -13.56
CA SER A 150 8.04 3.79 -15.00
C SER A 150 6.76 3.29 -15.69
N TRP A 151 6.07 2.31 -15.11
CA TRP A 151 4.95 1.61 -15.75
C TRP A 151 3.72 1.40 -14.86
N TRP A 152 3.74 1.91 -13.62
CA TRP A 152 2.56 1.91 -12.76
C TRP A 152 1.40 2.77 -13.30
N MET A 153 0.19 2.48 -12.84
CA MET A 153 -1.03 3.08 -13.39
C MET A 153 -1.33 4.50 -12.87
N PHE A 154 -0.68 4.96 -11.80
CA PHE A 154 -1.01 6.25 -11.15
C PHE A 154 -0.99 7.48 -12.07
N PRO A 155 -0.02 7.65 -13.00
CA PRO A 155 -0.06 8.77 -13.93
C PRO A 155 -1.30 8.73 -14.83
N PHE A 156 -1.69 7.53 -15.29
CA PHE A 156 -2.85 7.32 -16.13
C PHE A 156 -4.16 7.52 -15.37
N GLU A 157 -4.27 7.02 -14.13
CA GLU A 157 -5.44 7.26 -13.27
C GLU A 157 -5.65 8.76 -13.02
N ARG A 158 -4.56 9.51 -12.75
CA ARG A 158 -4.63 10.98 -12.60
C ARG A 158 -5.08 11.66 -13.89
N LEU A 159 -4.61 11.18 -15.04
CA LEU A 159 -5.03 11.71 -16.34
C LEU A 159 -6.51 11.44 -16.59
N ILE A 160 -6.97 10.20 -16.40
CA ILE A 160 -8.38 9.81 -16.54
C ILE A 160 -9.26 10.68 -15.63
N GLY A 161 -8.86 10.86 -14.36
CA GLY A 161 -9.61 11.71 -13.42
C GLY A 161 -9.65 13.19 -13.81
N ARG A 162 -8.66 13.70 -14.57
CA ARG A 162 -8.71 15.04 -15.15
C ARG A 162 -9.63 15.07 -16.36
N LEU A 163 -9.53 14.09 -17.25
CA LEU A 163 -10.38 13.97 -18.44
C LEU A 163 -11.87 13.87 -18.07
N GLN A 164 -12.21 13.13 -17.01
CA GLN A 164 -13.58 13.04 -16.48
C GLN A 164 -14.16 14.38 -16.00
N LYS A 165 -13.33 15.38 -15.72
CA LYS A 165 -13.77 16.72 -15.29
C LYS A 165 -13.93 17.70 -16.46
N ILE A 166 -13.45 17.33 -17.65
CA ILE A 166 -13.66 18.13 -18.85
C ILE A 166 -15.11 17.92 -19.27
N SER A 167 -15.84 19.02 -19.44
CA SER A 167 -17.19 18.99 -19.98
C SER A 167 -17.16 18.36 -21.37
N THR A 168 -17.85 17.23 -21.54
CA THR A 168 -18.05 16.57 -22.84
C THR A 168 -19.26 17.15 -23.59
N ASN A 169 -19.89 18.19 -23.04
CA ASN A 169 -20.94 18.91 -23.73
C ASN A 169 -20.24 19.65 -24.86
N TRP A 170 -20.49 19.28 -26.11
CA TRP A 170 -19.86 19.73 -27.36
C TRP A 170 -19.93 21.25 -27.65
N ILE A 171 -20.12 22.07 -26.61
CA ILE A 171 -20.08 23.51 -26.59
C ILE A 171 -18.59 23.91 -26.53
N ILE A 172 -18.04 24.19 -27.70
CA ILE A 172 -16.68 24.72 -27.85
C ILE A 172 -16.65 26.14 -27.26
N GLY A 173 -15.84 26.39 -26.23
CA GLY A 173 -15.54 27.75 -25.76
C GLY A 173 -15.64 28.02 -24.25
N GLU A 174 -16.32 27.19 -23.47
CA GLU A 174 -16.36 27.36 -22.00
C GLU A 174 -15.17 26.65 -21.32
N PHE A 175 -13.95 27.14 -21.58
CA PHE A 175 -12.89 26.97 -20.59
C PHE A 175 -13.18 27.97 -19.47
N THR A 176 -13.84 27.52 -18.41
CA THR A 176 -13.98 28.33 -17.18
C THR A 176 -12.58 28.68 -16.66
N LEU A 177 -12.11 29.86 -17.01
CA LEU A 177 -11.12 30.61 -16.25
C LEU A 177 -11.74 30.87 -14.87
N TYR A 178 -10.96 30.62 -13.83
CA TYR A 178 -11.36 30.62 -12.42
C TYR A 178 -12.23 31.82 -12.00
N PRO A 179 -13.13 31.63 -11.01
CA PRO A 179 -14.13 32.62 -10.61
C PRO A 179 -13.51 33.66 -9.67
N HIS A 180 -12.86 34.69 -10.21
CA HIS A 180 -12.54 35.89 -9.43
C HIS A 180 -12.94 37.20 -10.09
N LEU A 181 -13.36 37.23 -11.36
CA LEU A 181 -13.79 38.47 -12.00
C LEU A 181 -15.04 38.24 -12.87
N PRO A 182 -16.16 38.93 -12.62
CA PRO A 182 -17.23 39.00 -13.58
C PRO A 182 -16.83 39.99 -14.67
N LEU A 183 -16.40 39.49 -15.83
CA LEU A 183 -16.43 40.28 -17.05
C LEU A 183 -17.85 40.22 -17.60
N VAL A 184 -18.64 41.19 -17.16
CA VAL A 184 -19.91 41.56 -17.79
C VAL A 184 -19.59 42.07 -19.19
N LEU A 185 -19.97 41.32 -20.21
CA LEU A 185 -20.24 41.88 -21.52
C LEU A 185 -21.61 41.38 -21.97
N LYS A 186 -22.62 42.21 -21.67
CA LYS A 186 -23.90 42.19 -22.37
C LYS A 186 -23.70 42.89 -23.70
N THR A 187 -24.07 42.24 -24.80
CA THR A 187 -24.55 42.96 -25.99
C THR A 187 -25.72 42.19 -26.61
N THR A 188 -26.83 42.93 -26.66
CA THR A 188 -28.08 42.79 -27.46
C THR A 188 -28.89 41.51 -27.32
#